data_AF-R8QJ41-F1
#
_entry.id   AF-R8QJ41-F1
#
_cell.length_a   1.000
_cell.length_b   1.000
_cell.length_c   1.000
_cell.angle_alpha   90.00
_cell.angle_beta   90.00
_cell.angle_gamma   90.00
#
_symmetry.space_group_name_H-M   'P 1'
#
loop_
_entity.id
_entity.type
_entity.pdbx_description
1 polymer ?
#
loop_
_entity_poly.entity_id
_entity_poly.type
_entity_poly.pdbx_seq_one_letter_code
_entity_poly.pdbx_strand_id
1 'polypeptide(L)'
;MLFMNMHQKQELSLFAEELYRYMSPATLNQLAIEAGGMKRKRKCHGHHFLSLCVWLNQQIATTSLTQLCSQLETSTGILLSPEGLNRRFNSASVAFFRNVFTTLLQAKIGGSSTISHSLSAYFERIRILDSTTFQVPDRFAATYPGAGGCSHTAGVKIQLEY
;
A
#
# COMPACT_ATOMS: atom_id res chain seq x y z
N MET A 1 -10.24 -22.26 -16.58
CA MET A 1 -9.73 -22.97 -15.40
C MET A 1 -8.38 -22.34 -15.05
N LEU A 2 -8.38 -21.33 -14.18
CA LEU A 2 -7.12 -20.71 -13.73
C LEU A 2 -6.63 -21.52 -12.54
N PHE A 3 -5.62 -22.36 -12.77
CA PHE A 3 -4.94 -23.09 -11.71
C PHE A 3 -4.36 -22.09 -10.71
N MET A 4 -4.76 -22.22 -9.46
CA MET A 4 -4.12 -21.53 -8.35
C MET A 4 -2.73 -22.15 -8.21
N ASN A 5 -1.69 -21.40 -8.59
CA ASN A 5 -0.33 -21.90 -8.57
C ASN A 5 0.08 -22.19 -7.11
N MET A 6 0.81 -23.28 -6.84
CA MET A 6 1.22 -23.63 -5.46
C MET A 6 2.06 -22.54 -4.80
N HIS A 7 2.90 -21.86 -5.60
CA HIS A 7 3.70 -20.72 -5.17
C HIS A 7 2.83 -19.58 -4.62
N GLN A 8 1.74 -19.30 -5.33
CA GLN A 8 0.76 -18.30 -4.99
C GLN A 8 0.07 -18.63 -3.64
N LYS A 9 -0.34 -19.88 -3.40
CA LYS A 9 -0.89 -20.29 -2.10
C LYS A 9 0.07 -20.05 -0.93
N GLN A 10 1.36 -20.32 -1.12
CA GLN A 10 2.38 -20.09 -0.09
C GLN A 10 2.57 -18.59 0.20
N GLU A 11 2.70 -17.76 -0.82
CA GLU A 11 2.77 -16.30 -0.65
C GLU A 11 1.55 -15.74 0.08
N LEU A 12 0.35 -16.26 -0.20
CA LEU A 12 -0.87 -15.88 0.49
C LEU A 12 -0.84 -16.26 1.97
N SER A 13 -0.39 -17.48 2.29
CA SER A 13 -0.27 -17.89 3.69
C SER A 13 0.72 -17.02 4.45
N LEU A 14 1.85 -16.65 3.84
CA LEU A 14 2.86 -15.79 4.43
C LEU A 14 2.36 -14.35 4.61
N PHE A 15 1.68 -13.80 3.60
CA PHE A 15 1.07 -12.47 3.68
C PHE A 15 -0.03 -12.44 4.75
N ALA A 16 -0.91 -13.44 4.79
CA ALA A 16 -1.95 -13.52 5.80
C ALA A 16 -1.37 -13.68 7.20
N GLU A 17 -0.33 -14.49 7.37
CA GLU A 17 0.38 -14.65 8.64
C GLU A 17 0.98 -13.31 9.09
N GLU A 18 1.67 -12.59 8.21
CA GLU A 18 2.20 -11.28 8.53
C GLU A 18 1.12 -10.25 8.82
N LEU A 19 0.05 -10.20 8.01
CA LEU A 19 -1.10 -9.35 8.26
C LEU A 19 -1.69 -9.61 9.66
N TYR A 20 -1.81 -10.88 10.04
CA TYR A 20 -2.34 -11.28 11.35
C TYR A 20 -1.39 -11.02 12.52
N ARG A 21 -0.08 -10.86 12.29
CA ARG A 21 0.85 -10.36 13.31
C ARG A 21 0.55 -8.91 13.70
N TYR A 22 0.10 -8.09 12.75
CA TYR A 22 -0.22 -6.68 13.00
C TYR A 22 -1.70 -6.44 13.34
N MET A 23 -2.61 -7.21 12.74
CA MET A 23 -4.06 -7.04 12.92
C MET A 23 -4.76 -8.40 12.93
N SER A 24 -5.32 -8.77 14.08
CA SER A 24 -6.11 -10.00 14.18
C SER A 24 -7.32 -9.99 13.23
N PRO A 25 -7.83 -11.17 12.82
CA PRO A 25 -9.07 -11.26 12.04
C PRO A 25 -10.27 -10.56 12.70
N ALA A 26 -10.30 -10.52 14.04
CA ALA A 26 -11.34 -9.81 14.80
C ALA A 26 -11.23 -8.29 14.61
N THR A 27 -10.01 -7.75 14.69
CA THR A 27 -9.71 -6.33 14.45
C THR A 27 -10.08 -5.91 13.03
N LEU A 28 -9.74 -6.73 12.03
CA LEU A 28 -10.08 -6.47 10.62
C LEU A 28 -11.60 -6.46 10.40
N ASN A 29 -12.33 -7.36 11.05
CA ASN A 29 -13.79 -7.37 10.97
C ASN A 29 -14.41 -6.16 11.65
N GLN A 30 -13.85 -5.71 12.78
CA GLN A 30 -14.30 -4.51 13.47
C GLN A 30 -14.09 -3.26 12.61
N LEU A 31 -12.90 -3.10 12.02
CA LEU A 31 -12.60 -2.01 11.08
C LEU A 31 -13.55 -1.99 9.87
N ALA A 32 -13.91 -3.18 9.36
CA ALA A 32 -14.86 -3.31 8.26
C ALA A 32 -16.30 -2.91 8.63
N ILE A 33 -16.70 -3.11 9.90
CA ILE A 33 -17.98 -2.67 10.45
C ILE A 33 -17.98 -1.16 10.65
N GLU A 34 -16.93 -0.62 11.26
CA GLU A 34 -16.74 0.82 11.54
C GLU A 34 -16.68 1.66 10.27
N ALA A 35 -16.02 1.17 9.23
CA ALA A 35 -16.01 1.80 7.92
C ALA A 35 -17.41 1.85 7.26
N GLY A 36 -18.39 1.14 7.81
CA GLY A 36 -19.79 1.15 7.36
C GLY A 36 -20.08 0.20 6.19
N GLY A 37 -19.10 -0.57 5.73
CA GLY A 37 -19.22 -1.42 4.54
C GLY A 37 -19.82 -2.79 4.83
N MET A 38 -19.65 -3.30 6.05
CA MET A 38 -19.99 -4.68 6.40
C MET A 38 -20.82 -4.78 7.68
N LYS A 39 -21.97 -4.07 7.70
CA LYS A 39 -22.85 -3.87 8.86
C LYS A 39 -23.61 -5.12 9.38
N ARG A 40 -23.53 -6.29 8.72
CA ARG A 40 -24.18 -7.54 9.18
C ARG A 40 -23.21 -8.71 9.10
N LYS A 41 -23.17 -9.57 10.13
CA LYS A 41 -22.56 -10.91 10.07
C LYS A 41 -23.18 -11.67 8.90
N ARG A 42 -22.44 -11.80 7.81
CA ARG A 42 -22.77 -12.64 6.65
C ARG A 42 -21.57 -13.53 6.35
N LYS A 43 -21.77 -14.53 5.49
CA LYS A 43 -20.76 -15.55 5.13
C LYS A 43 -19.39 -14.94 4.74
N CYS A 44 -19.37 -13.79 4.06
CA CYS A 44 -18.15 -13.07 3.67
C CYS A 44 -17.85 -11.89 4.62
N HIS A 45 -16.76 -12.01 5.37
CA HIS A 45 -16.25 -11.05 6.35
C HIS A 45 -15.17 -10.12 5.77
N GLY A 46 -14.79 -9.07 6.50
CA GLY A 46 -13.85 -8.04 6.03
C GLY A 46 -12.48 -8.58 5.63
N HIS A 47 -11.96 -9.56 6.37
CA HIS A 47 -10.70 -10.22 6.01
C HIS A 47 -10.80 -11.04 4.71
N HIS A 48 -11.95 -11.66 4.39
CA HIS A 48 -12.12 -12.37 3.11
C HIS A 48 -12.13 -11.41 1.92
N PHE A 49 -12.75 -10.25 2.09
CA PHE A 49 -12.77 -9.21 1.08
C PHE A 49 -11.40 -8.52 0.91
N LEU A 50 -10.69 -8.31 2.02
CA LEU A 50 -9.29 -7.86 2.01
C LEU A 50 -8.39 -8.85 1.27
N SER A 51 -8.48 -10.14 1.61
CA SER A 51 -7.75 -11.19 0.92
C SER A 51 -8.07 -11.20 -0.57
N LEU A 52 -9.34 -11.13 -0.97
CA LEU A 52 -9.72 -11.03 -2.38
C LEU A 52 -9.04 -9.85 -3.09
N CYS A 53 -9.05 -8.66 -2.48
CA CYS A 53 -8.57 -7.45 -3.14
C CYS A 53 -7.04 -7.33 -3.18
N VAL A 54 -6.34 -7.79 -2.13
CA VAL A 54 -4.88 -7.84 -2.12
C VAL A 54 -4.38 -8.94 -3.06
N TRP A 55 -5.10 -10.05 -3.14
CA TRP A 55 -4.73 -11.23 -3.92
C TRP A 55 -4.93 -11.05 -5.42
N LEU A 56 -6.05 -10.43 -5.81
CA LEU A 56 -6.40 -10.24 -7.22
C LEU A 56 -5.96 -8.87 -7.75
N ASN A 57 -5.12 -8.15 -7.01
CA ASN A 57 -4.67 -6.78 -7.33
C ASN A 57 -4.14 -6.63 -8.77
N GLN A 58 -3.57 -7.69 -9.37
CA GLN A 58 -3.10 -7.63 -10.76
C GLN A 58 -4.22 -7.69 -11.82
N GLN A 59 -5.44 -8.13 -11.47
CA GLN A 59 -6.53 -8.34 -12.43
C GLN A 59 -7.92 -7.86 -11.98
N ILE A 60 -8.12 -7.33 -10.77
CA ILE A 60 -9.47 -6.89 -10.29
C ILE A 60 -10.16 -5.91 -11.24
N ALA A 61 -9.40 -5.02 -11.89
CA ALA A 61 -9.95 -4.07 -12.84
C ALA A 61 -10.38 -4.72 -14.19
N THR A 62 -9.85 -5.90 -14.51
CA THR A 62 -10.02 -6.56 -15.81
C THR A 62 -10.78 -7.90 -15.73
N THR A 63 -10.85 -8.51 -14.55
CA THR A 63 -11.50 -9.80 -14.29
C THR A 63 -12.98 -9.58 -14.00
N SER A 64 -13.85 -10.40 -14.59
CA SER A 64 -15.29 -10.26 -14.37
C SER A 64 -15.66 -10.60 -12.92
N LEU A 65 -16.74 -10.00 -12.41
CA LEU A 65 -17.26 -10.30 -11.06
C LEU A 65 -17.56 -11.81 -10.87
N THR A 66 -18.01 -12.49 -11.92
CA THR A 66 -18.25 -13.95 -11.91
C THR A 66 -16.96 -14.75 -11.69
N GLN A 67 -15.86 -14.33 -12.32
CA GLN A 67 -14.55 -14.95 -12.14
C GLN A 67 -14.00 -14.67 -10.74
N LEU A 68 -14.15 -13.43 -10.24
CA LEU A 68 -13.76 -13.07 -8.87
C LEU A 68 -14.53 -13.90 -7.82
N CYS A 69 -15.84 -14.10 -8.01
CA CYS A 69 -16.65 -14.95 -7.14
C CYS A 69 -16.21 -16.42 -7.16
N SER A 70 -15.92 -16.98 -8.34
CA SER A 70 -15.43 -18.36 -8.47
C SER A 70 -14.06 -18.55 -7.80
N GLN A 71 -13.17 -17.55 -7.89
CA GLN A 71 -11.88 -17.57 -7.22
C GLN A 71 -12.01 -17.43 -5.70
N LEU A 72 -12.92 -16.57 -5.22
CA LEU A 72 -13.24 -16.46 -3.79
C LEU A 72 -13.73 -17.81 -3.25
N GLU A 73 -14.65 -18.46 -3.95
CA GLU A 73 -15.19 -19.77 -3.56
C GLU A 73 -14.09 -20.84 -3.54
N THR A 74 -13.25 -20.91 -4.56
CA THR A 74 -12.17 -21.91 -4.63
C THR A 74 -11.11 -21.71 -3.54
N SER A 75 -10.84 -20.47 -3.16
CA SER A 75 -9.80 -20.13 -2.17
C SER A 75 -10.28 -20.16 -0.72
N THR A 76 -11.54 -19.83 -0.47
CA THR A 76 -12.07 -19.65 0.90
C THR A 76 -13.29 -20.50 1.22
N GLY A 77 -13.88 -21.20 0.23
CA GLY A 77 -15.13 -21.95 0.39
C GLY A 77 -16.37 -21.06 0.50
N ILE A 78 -16.24 -19.75 0.29
CA ILE A 78 -17.36 -18.81 0.43
C ILE A 78 -18.08 -18.63 -0.89
N LEU A 79 -19.39 -18.87 -0.87
CA LEU A 79 -20.30 -18.54 -1.96
C LEU A 79 -20.79 -17.10 -1.86
N LEU A 80 -20.51 -16.29 -2.88
CA LEU A 80 -20.96 -14.91 -3.02
C LEU A 80 -21.45 -14.66 -4.45
N SER A 81 -22.59 -13.99 -4.63
CA SER A 81 -23.06 -13.63 -5.97
C SER A 81 -22.27 -12.45 -6.54
N PRO A 82 -22.16 -12.32 -7.88
CA PRO A 82 -21.52 -11.17 -8.53
C PRO A 82 -22.07 -9.82 -8.06
N GLU A 83 -23.38 -9.69 -7.89
CA GLU A 83 -24.04 -8.47 -7.39
C GLU A 83 -23.69 -8.22 -5.92
N GLY A 84 -23.62 -9.30 -5.13
CA GLY A 84 -23.22 -9.25 -3.73
C GLY A 84 -21.76 -8.81 -3.55
N LEU A 85 -20.90 -9.17 -4.50
CA LEU A 85 -19.52 -8.69 -4.58
C LEU A 85 -19.47 -7.23 -5.05
N ASN A 86 -20.19 -6.89 -6.12
CA ASN A 86 -20.23 -5.52 -6.65
C ASN A 86 -20.66 -4.48 -5.61
N ARG A 87 -21.69 -4.80 -4.81
CA ARG A 87 -22.17 -3.91 -3.74
C ARG A 87 -21.12 -3.64 -2.65
N ARG A 88 -20.11 -4.50 -2.54
CA ARG A 88 -18.98 -4.29 -1.62
C ARG A 88 -17.93 -3.36 -2.20
N PHE A 89 -17.89 -3.11 -3.50
CA PHE A 89 -17.06 -2.04 -4.07
C PHE A 89 -17.78 -0.70 -3.92
N ASN A 90 -17.56 -0.03 -2.78
CA ASN A 90 -18.19 1.23 -2.44
C ASN A 90 -17.23 2.11 -1.60
N SER A 91 -17.65 3.33 -1.28
CA SER A 91 -16.87 4.28 -0.48
C SER A 91 -16.48 3.76 0.91
N ALA A 92 -17.35 2.97 1.54
CA ALA A 92 -17.08 2.37 2.83
C ALA A 92 -15.95 1.33 2.76
N SER A 93 -15.90 0.54 1.69
CA SER A 93 -14.78 -0.37 1.45
C SER A 93 -13.47 0.36 1.18
N VAL A 94 -13.50 1.48 0.47
CA VAL A 94 -12.31 2.34 0.30
C VAL A 94 -11.82 2.85 1.65
N ALA A 95 -12.72 3.32 2.52
CA ALA A 95 -12.37 3.75 3.87
C ALA A 95 -11.78 2.60 4.70
N PHE A 96 -12.34 1.39 4.60
CA PHE A 96 -11.81 0.19 5.24
C PHE A 96 -10.36 -0.09 4.79
N PHE A 97 -10.10 -0.17 3.48
CA PHE A 97 -8.74 -0.40 2.97
C PHE A 97 -7.77 0.70 3.38
N ARG A 98 -8.22 1.96 3.37
CA ARG A 98 -7.41 3.10 3.82
C ARG A 98 -7.02 2.93 5.29
N ASN A 99 -7.93 2.51 6.16
CA ASN A 99 -7.65 2.29 7.56
C ASN A 99 -6.67 1.13 7.76
N VAL A 100 -6.91 -0.02 7.11
CA VAL A 100 -5.99 -1.17 7.16
C VAL A 100 -4.59 -0.76 6.72
N PHE A 101 -4.48 -0.09 5.57
CA PHE A 101 -3.19 0.35 5.04
C PHE A 101 -2.50 1.37 5.95
N THR A 102 -3.24 2.35 6.47
CA THR A 102 -2.70 3.35 7.39
C THR A 102 -2.18 2.69 8.66
N THR A 103 -2.91 1.74 9.23
CA THR A 103 -2.47 0.99 10.43
C THR A 103 -1.21 0.17 10.15
N LEU A 104 -1.14 -0.54 9.01
CA LEU A 104 0.06 -1.29 8.62
C LEU A 104 1.25 -0.36 8.40
N LEU A 105 1.02 0.77 7.71
CA LEU A 105 2.04 1.76 7.43
C LEU A 105 2.55 2.40 8.73
N GLN A 106 1.66 2.75 9.65
CA GLN A 106 2.04 3.26 10.97
C GLN A 106 2.77 2.21 11.81
N ALA A 107 2.41 0.93 11.74
CA ALA A 107 3.16 -0.11 12.44
C ALA A 107 4.56 -0.32 11.85
N LYS A 108 4.72 -0.19 10.51
CA LYS A 108 6.02 -0.30 9.83
C LYS A 108 6.89 0.95 10.03
N ILE A 109 6.32 2.14 9.91
CA ILE A 109 7.03 3.42 10.06
C ILE A 109 7.23 3.76 11.54
N GLY A 110 6.19 3.61 12.36
CA GLY A 110 6.25 3.84 13.82
C GLY A 110 7.02 2.76 14.58
N GLY A 111 7.24 1.60 13.96
CA GLY A 111 8.24 0.61 14.39
C GLY A 111 9.68 1.02 14.08
N SER A 112 9.91 2.08 13.31
CA SER A 112 11.20 2.78 13.26
C SER A 112 11.33 3.67 14.50
N SER A 113 11.34 3.02 15.66
CA SER A 113 12.05 3.56 16.80
C SER A 113 13.46 3.86 16.34
N THR A 114 13.92 5.10 16.57
CA THR A 114 15.32 5.54 16.63
C THR A 114 16.31 4.47 16.21
N ILE A 115 16.92 4.66 15.04
CA ILE A 115 18.01 3.85 14.46
C ILE A 115 18.70 3.02 15.54
N SER A 116 18.45 1.70 15.50
CA SER A 116 18.80 0.78 16.58
C SER A 116 20.25 0.92 17.03
N HIS A 117 20.40 0.81 18.34
CA HIS A 117 21.56 1.03 19.20
C HIS A 117 22.92 0.62 18.59
N SER A 118 23.64 1.60 18.04
CA SER A 118 25.10 1.65 17.79
C SER A 118 25.45 2.91 17.00
N LEU A 119 24.63 3.25 15.99
CA LEU A 119 24.76 4.45 15.17
C LEU A 119 24.21 5.72 15.83
N SER A 120 23.28 5.56 16.78
CA SER A 120 22.74 6.65 17.61
C SER A 120 23.81 7.36 18.44
N ALA A 121 24.98 6.74 18.67
CA ALA A 121 26.12 7.38 19.30
C ALA A 121 26.84 8.40 18.38
N TYR A 122 26.63 8.32 17.07
CA TYR A 122 27.32 9.13 16.07
C TYR A 122 26.43 10.20 15.44
N PHE A 123 25.11 9.98 15.33
CA PHE A 123 24.18 10.97 14.80
C PHE A 123 22.74 10.77 15.31
N GLU A 124 22.02 11.87 15.46
CA GLU A 124 20.67 11.91 16.02
C GLU A 124 19.58 11.55 15.00
N ARG A 125 19.83 11.80 13.70
CA ARG A 125 18.87 11.51 12.62
C ARG A 125 19.55 11.33 11.27
N ILE A 126 18.95 10.52 10.41
CA ILE A 126 19.26 10.46 8.98
C ILE A 126 18.28 11.39 8.26
N ARG A 127 18.81 12.27 7.41
CA ARG A 127 18.00 13.13 6.54
C ARG A 127 18.25 12.74 5.10
N ILE A 128 17.19 12.66 4.32
CA ILE A 128 17.31 12.36 2.90
C ILE A 128 17.36 13.68 2.17
N LEU A 129 18.49 13.94 1.52
CA LEU A 129 18.70 15.08 0.65
C LEU A 129 18.38 14.68 -0.78
N ASP A 130 17.40 15.34 -1.36
CA ASP A 130 17.12 15.27 -2.78
C ASP A 130 17.38 16.63 -3.44
N SER A 131 17.77 16.62 -4.70
CA SER A 131 17.96 17.89 -5.41
C SER A 131 17.67 17.80 -6.88
N THR A 132 16.96 18.80 -7.39
CA THR A 132 16.71 18.99 -8.82
C THR A 132 17.49 20.20 -9.30
N THR A 133 18.18 20.06 -10.43
CA THR A 133 18.94 21.15 -11.05
C THR A 133 18.34 21.46 -12.41
N PHE A 134 18.14 22.73 -12.72
CA PHE A 134 17.74 23.19 -14.05
C PHE A 134 18.60 24.39 -14.47
N GLN A 135 18.76 24.52 -15.78
CA GLN A 135 19.55 25.60 -16.38
C GLN A 135 18.72 26.88 -16.42
N VAL A 136 19.39 28.02 -16.27
CA VAL A 136 18.80 29.34 -16.48
C VAL A 136 19.63 30.10 -17.52
N PRO A 137 19.08 31.14 -18.17
CA PRO A 137 19.82 31.88 -19.19
C PRO A 137 21.16 32.46 -18.69
N ASP A 138 22.19 32.43 -19.53
CA ASP A 138 23.57 32.85 -19.19
C ASP A 138 23.68 34.29 -18.68
N ARG A 139 22.74 35.18 -19.03
CA ARG A 139 22.66 36.54 -18.49
C ARG A 139 22.57 36.58 -16.95
N PHE A 140 22.16 35.48 -16.33
CA PHE A 140 22.06 35.35 -14.89
C PHE A 140 23.30 34.73 -14.23
N ALA A 141 24.38 34.45 -14.97
CA ALA A 141 25.58 33.80 -14.45
C ALA A 141 26.24 34.56 -13.28
N ALA A 142 26.10 35.88 -13.24
CA ALA A 142 26.59 36.70 -12.13
C ALA A 142 25.82 36.45 -10.81
N THR A 143 24.55 36.07 -10.89
CA THR A 143 23.68 35.85 -9.73
C THR A 143 23.51 34.37 -9.40
N TYR A 144 23.47 33.51 -10.42
CA TYR A 144 23.27 32.07 -10.32
C TYR A 144 24.37 31.34 -11.10
N PRO A 145 25.62 31.33 -10.61
CA PRO A 145 26.73 30.71 -11.31
C PRO A 145 26.52 29.21 -11.46
N GLY A 146 26.77 28.69 -12.68
CA GLY A 146 26.70 27.27 -12.97
C GLY A 146 27.80 26.46 -12.27
N ALA A 147 27.57 25.15 -12.10
CA ALA A 147 28.47 24.25 -11.36
C ALA A 147 29.72 23.79 -12.14
N GLY A 148 30.10 24.47 -13.22
CA GLY A 148 31.38 24.25 -13.91
C GLY A 148 31.51 22.98 -14.78
N GLY A 149 30.40 22.32 -15.13
CA GLY A 149 30.38 21.15 -16.02
C GLY A 149 29.50 21.36 -17.25
N CYS A 150 30.14 21.47 -18.42
CA CYS A 150 29.63 21.56 -19.81
C CYS A 150 28.40 22.46 -20.15
N SER A 151 28.64 23.30 -21.17
CA SER A 151 27.72 24.14 -21.98
C SER A 151 27.11 25.40 -21.36
N HIS A 152 26.76 25.44 -20.07
CA HIS A 152 25.99 26.58 -19.52
C HIS A 152 26.66 27.27 -18.35
N THR A 153 26.61 28.61 -18.34
CA THR A 153 27.29 29.45 -17.34
C THR A 153 26.40 29.79 -16.14
N ALA A 154 25.09 29.51 -16.22
CA ALA A 154 24.13 29.81 -15.18
C ALA A 154 23.15 28.66 -14.89
N GLY A 155 22.90 28.36 -13.62
CA GLY A 155 22.01 27.26 -13.21
C GLY A 155 21.42 27.43 -11.81
N VAL A 156 20.25 26.82 -11.57
CA VAL A 156 19.57 26.83 -10.27
C VAL A 156 19.39 25.41 -9.77
N LYS A 157 19.67 25.22 -8.48
CA LYS A 157 19.48 23.96 -7.77
C LYS A 157 18.46 24.15 -6.65
N ILE A 158 17.42 23.34 -6.67
CA ILE A 158 16.46 23.25 -5.56
C ILE A 158 16.83 22.01 -4.78
N GLN A 159 17.14 22.20 -3.50
CA GLN A 159 17.44 21.13 -2.56
C GLN A 159 16.25 20.93 -1.63
N LEU A 160 15.80 19.69 -1.53
CA LEU A 160 14.75 19.24 -0.63
C LEU A 160 15.37 18.34 0.43
N GLU A 161 14.89 18.47 1.64
CA GLU A 161 15.40 17.71 2.78
C GLU A 161 14.23 17.11 3.55
N TYR A 162 14.18 15.78 3.57
CA TYR A 162 13.14 14.97 4.20
C TYR A 162 13.64 14.38 5.52
#